data_AF-A0A9X9PTP6-F1
#
_entry.id   AF-A0A9X9PTP6-F1
#
_cell.length_a   1.000
_cell.length_b   1.000
_cell.length_c   1.000
_cell.angle_alpha   90.00
_cell.angle_beta   90.00
_cell.angle_gamma   90.00
#
_symmetry.space_group_name_H-M   'P 1'
#
loop_
_entity.id
_entity.type
_entity.pdbx_description
1 polymer ?
#
loop_
_entity_poly.entity_id
_entity_poly.type
_entity_poly.pdbx_seq_one_letter_code
_entity_poly.pdbx_strand_id
1 'polypeptide(L)'
;MTTALPLFWQIDDIDLISANMENSLASVGGFCCGRSFVIDHQRLSGQGYCFSASLPPLLAAAAIEALNIMEENPGIFLVLKEKCERIHKALQG
;
A
#
# COMPACT_ATOMS: atom_id res chain seq x y z
N MET A 1 6.01 4.40 14.28
CA MET A 1 6.24 3.78 12.95
C MET A 1 7.21 4.65 12.15
N THR A 2 8.50 4.58 12.47
CA THR A 2 9.59 5.35 11.82
C THR A 2 10.78 4.45 11.49
N THR A 3 10.53 3.21 11.06
CA THR A 3 11.60 2.41 10.45
C THR A 3 11.71 2.80 8.99
N ALA A 4 12.55 3.80 8.74
CA ALA A 4 13.07 4.14 7.43
C ALA A 4 13.62 2.86 6.77
N LEU A 5 12.97 2.42 5.70
CA LEU A 5 13.69 1.73 4.65
C LEU A 5 14.80 2.69 4.16
N PRO A 6 15.98 2.20 3.75
CA PRO A 6 17.00 3.03 3.13
C PRO A 6 16.54 3.39 1.71
N LEU A 7 15.40 4.07 1.59
CA LEU A 7 15.01 4.82 0.42
C LEU A 7 15.73 6.15 0.59
N PHE A 8 16.61 6.48 -0.35
CA PHE A 8 17.39 7.73 -0.37
C PHE A 8 16.50 9.00 -0.40
N TRP A 9 15.18 8.81 -0.55
CA TRP A 9 14.16 9.83 -0.76
C TRP A 9 13.33 10.01 0.51
N GLN A 10 13.17 11.26 0.95
CA GLN A 10 12.17 11.58 1.97
C GLN A 10 10.78 11.52 1.32
N ILE A 11 9.74 11.28 2.12
CA ILE A 11 8.37 11.18 1.59
C ILE A 11 7.94 12.48 0.87
N ASP A 12 8.50 13.61 1.30
CA ASP A 12 8.26 14.95 0.73
C ASP A 12 8.87 15.14 -0.67
N ASP A 13 9.87 14.32 -1.03
CA ASP A 13 10.49 14.28 -2.35
C ASP A 13 9.67 13.45 -3.35
N ILE A 14 8.63 12.75 -2.89
CA ILE A 14 7.81 11.85 -3.70
C ILE A 14 6.51 12.56 -4.08
N ASP A 15 6.35 12.87 -5.38
CA ASP A 15 5.14 13.54 -5.88
C ASP A 15 3.89 12.64 -5.84
N LEU A 16 4.06 11.33 -6.07
CA LEU A 16 2.98 10.35 -6.11
C LEU A 16 3.48 8.96 -5.69
N ILE A 17 2.77 8.34 -4.75
CA ILE A 17 2.89 6.92 -4.41
C ILE A 17 1.65 6.23 -4.95
N SER A 18 1.83 5.09 -5.61
CA SER A 18 0.74 4.26 -6.13
C SER A 18 0.95 2.82 -5.69
N ALA A 19 -0.14 2.14 -5.34
CA ALA A 19 -0.10 0.74 -4.90
C ALA A 19 -1.37 -0.02 -5.30
N ASN A 20 -1.21 -1.33 -5.54
CA ASN A 20 -2.33 -2.26 -5.68
C ASN A 20 -2.79 -2.75 -4.30
N MET A 21 -4.06 -3.17 -4.20
CA MET A 21 -4.66 -3.70 -2.97
C MET A 21 -4.79 -5.23 -2.97
N GLU A 22 -4.36 -5.90 -4.05
CA GLU A 22 -4.52 -7.35 -4.26
C GLU A 22 -3.63 -8.21 -3.37
N ASN A 23 -2.52 -7.64 -2.89
CA ASN A 23 -1.55 -8.35 -2.07
C ASN A 23 -1.87 -8.19 -0.58
N SER A 24 -1.16 -7.28 0.10
CA SER A 24 -1.21 -7.14 1.55
C SER A 24 -2.60 -6.78 2.09
N LEU A 25 -3.44 -6.11 1.29
CA LEU A 25 -4.78 -5.68 1.71
C LEU A 25 -5.89 -6.68 1.37
N ALA A 26 -5.56 -7.80 0.70
CA ALA A 26 -6.50 -8.87 0.34
C ALA A 26 -7.81 -8.35 -0.31
N SER A 27 -7.72 -7.30 -1.12
CA SER A 27 -8.84 -6.66 -1.80
C SER A 27 -8.56 -6.55 -3.32
N VAL A 28 -9.22 -5.65 -4.04
CA VAL A 28 -8.99 -5.43 -5.49
C VAL A 28 -8.89 -3.96 -5.81
N GLY A 29 -8.18 -3.63 -6.89
CA GLY A 29 -7.95 -2.26 -7.33
C GLY A 29 -6.67 -1.67 -6.75
N GLY A 30 -6.61 -0.35 -6.66
CA GLY A 30 -5.43 0.37 -6.22
C GLY A 30 -5.76 1.75 -5.68
N PHE A 31 -4.77 2.37 -5.06
CA PHE A 31 -4.84 3.74 -4.59
C PHE A 31 -3.59 4.51 -5.02
N CYS A 32 -3.74 5.84 -5.05
CA CYS A 32 -2.66 6.77 -5.21
C CYS A 32 -2.71 7.82 -4.10
N CYS A 33 -1.56 8.20 -3.56
CA CYS A 33 -1.41 9.28 -2.58
C CYS A 33 -0.28 10.22 -2.97
N GLY A 34 -0.41 11.49 -2.61
CA GLY A 34 0.48 12.55 -3.04
C GLY A 34 -0.09 13.90 -2.61
N ARG A 35 0.49 14.99 -3.12
CA ARG A 35 -0.02 16.35 -2.83
C ARG A 35 -1.45 16.50 -3.36
N SER A 36 -2.28 17.25 -2.63
CA SER A 36 -3.72 17.41 -2.95
C SER A 36 -3.96 17.81 -4.39
N PHE A 37 -3.21 18.78 -4.92
CA PHE A 37 -3.36 19.24 -6.31
C PHE A 37 -3.09 18.13 -7.35
N VAL A 38 -2.21 17.17 -7.04
CA VAL A 38 -1.92 16.02 -7.92
C VAL A 38 -3.10 15.06 -7.90
N ILE A 39 -3.65 14.75 -6.72
CA ILE A 39 -4.78 13.85 -6.56
C ILE A 39 -6.06 14.45 -7.15
N ASP A 40 -6.31 15.74 -6.94
CA ASP A 40 -7.44 16.45 -7.51
C ASP A 40 -7.38 16.46 -9.04
N HIS A 41 -6.19 16.69 -9.61
CA HIS A 41 -5.98 16.58 -11.04
C HIS A 41 -6.28 15.17 -11.57
N GLN A 42 -5.80 14.12 -10.89
CA GLN A 42 -6.06 12.73 -11.27
C GLN A 42 -7.53 12.34 -11.16
N ARG A 43 -8.25 12.82 -10.14
CA ARG A 43 -9.69 12.52 -9.96
C ARG A 43 -10.55 13.06 -11.10
N LEU A 44 -10.16 14.19 -11.69
CA LEU A 44 -10.91 14.83 -12.79
C LEU A 44 -10.40 14.45 -14.18
N SER A 45 -9.11 14.14 -14.32
CA SER A 45 -8.48 13.88 -15.63
C SER A 45 -8.21 12.39 -15.88
N GLY A 46 -8.22 11.57 -14.84
CA GLY A 46 -7.95 10.14 -14.90
C GLY A 46 -9.12 9.37 -15.51
N GLN A 47 -9.01 9.01 -16.79
CA GLN A 47 -10.06 8.28 -17.52
C GLN A 47 -10.51 7.00 -16.79
N GLY A 48 -9.55 6.24 -16.25
CA GLY A 48 -9.84 5.02 -15.49
C GLY A 48 -10.55 5.27 -14.15
N TYR A 49 -10.42 6.47 -13.57
CA TYR A 49 -11.17 6.85 -12.37
C TYR A 49 -12.57 7.37 -12.73
N CYS A 50 -12.69 8.19 -13.78
CA CYS A 50 -13.95 8.80 -14.19
C CYS A 50 -14.93 7.84 -14.87
N PHE A 51 -14.43 6.88 -15.66
CA PHE A 51 -15.24 6.02 -16.53
C PHE A 51 -15.21 4.55 -16.10
N SER A 52 -14.94 4.28 -14.81
CA SER A 52 -15.00 2.95 -14.21
C SER A 52 -15.99 2.91 -13.05
N ALA A 53 -16.54 1.72 -12.78
CA ALA A 53 -17.33 1.50 -11.58
C ALA A 53 -16.46 1.57 -10.31
N SER A 54 -17.06 2.01 -9.21
CA SER A 54 -16.41 2.04 -7.90
C SER A 54 -16.19 0.62 -7.34
N LEU A 55 -15.22 0.49 -6.45
CA LEU A 55 -14.98 -0.73 -5.66
C LEU A 55 -16.26 -1.16 -4.90
N PRO A 56 -16.67 -2.44 -4.97
CA PRO A 56 -17.78 -2.95 -4.16
C PRO A 56 -17.60 -2.67 -2.65
N PRO A 57 -18.65 -2.29 -1.91
CA PRO A 57 -18.54 -1.92 -0.48
C PRO A 57 -17.90 -3.00 0.39
N LEU A 58 -18.17 -4.28 0.10
CA LEU A 58 -17.56 -5.42 0.79
C LEU A 58 -16.02 -5.39 0.69
N LEU A 59 -15.49 -5.13 -0.50
CA LEU A 59 -14.05 -5.13 -0.77
C LEU A 59 -13.38 -3.87 -0.21
N ALA A 60 -14.10 -2.75 -0.15
CA ALA A 60 -13.64 -1.55 0.53
C ALA A 60 -13.51 -1.79 2.05
N ALA A 61 -14.52 -2.42 2.67
CA ALA A 61 -14.48 -2.77 4.09
C ALA A 61 -13.35 -3.77 4.41
N ALA A 62 -13.11 -4.76 3.55
CA ALA A 62 -12.00 -5.69 3.70
C ALA A 62 -10.64 -4.99 3.66
N ALA A 63 -10.44 -4.03 2.75
CA ALA A 63 -9.20 -3.25 2.67
C ALA A 63 -8.98 -2.37 3.90
N ILE A 64 -10.06 -1.73 4.42
CA ILE A 64 -10.00 -0.93 5.65
C ILE A 64 -9.63 -1.82 6.83
N GLU A 65 -10.25 -2.99 6.96
CA GLU A 65 -9.95 -3.90 8.06
C GLU A 65 -8.52 -4.46 7.99
N ALA A 66 -8.01 -4.74 6.79
CA ALA A 66 -6.61 -5.11 6.60
C ALA A 66 -5.66 -4.01 7.09
N LEU A 67 -5.97 -2.73 6.83
CA LEU A 67 -5.20 -1.61 7.37
C LEU A 67 -5.30 -1.54 8.90
N ASN A 68 -6.49 -1.67 9.47
CA ASN A 68 -6.68 -1.69 10.94
C ASN A 68 -5.82 -2.77 11.59
N ILE A 69 -5.84 -3.99 11.06
CA ILE A 69 -5.01 -5.11 11.57
C ILE A 69 -3.51 -4.76 11.52
N MET A 70 -3.05 -4.12 10.43
CA MET A 70 -1.66 -3.69 10.28
C MET A 70 -1.26 -2.59 11.28
N GLU A 71 -2.18 -1.66 11.56
CA GLU A 71 -1.96 -0.55 12.49
C GLU A 71 -2.01 -1.01 13.96
N GLU A 72 -2.97 -1.88 14.31
CA GLU A 72 -3.16 -2.42 15.65
C GLU A 72 -2.07 -3.42 16.04
N ASN A 73 -1.56 -4.19 15.08
CA ASN A 73 -0.52 -5.18 15.32
C ASN A 73 0.68 -5.00 14.36
N PRO A 74 1.55 -4.00 14.58
CA PRO A 74 2.73 -3.79 13.74
C PRO A 74 3.75 -4.93 13.85
N GLY A 75 3.62 -5.83 14.84
CA GLY A 75 4.49 -6.99 15.02
C GLY A 75 4.45 -7.99 13.86
N ILE A 76 3.36 -8.01 13.08
CA ILE A 76 3.23 -8.89 11.91
C ILE A 76 4.34 -8.65 10.87
N PHE A 77 4.82 -7.41 10.71
CA PHE A 77 5.88 -7.07 9.76
C PHE A 77 7.24 -7.60 10.19
N LEU A 78 7.53 -7.59 11.50
CA LEU A 78 8.76 -8.17 12.04
C LEU A 78 8.77 -9.68 11.83
N VAL A 79 7.65 -10.36 12.16
CA VAL A 79 7.50 -11.80 11.94
C VAL A 79 7.65 -12.17 10.46
N LEU A 80 7.07 -11.38 9.54
CA LEU A 80 7.23 -11.59 8.11
C LEU A 80 8.72 -11.47 7.70
N LYS A 81 9.39 -10.39 8.13
CA LYS A 81 10.80 -10.15 7.82
C LYS A 81 11.70 -11.28 8.32
N GLU A 82 11.54 -11.72 9.56
CA GLU A 82 12.30 -12.83 10.14
C GLU A 82 12.11 -14.13 9.33
N LYS A 83 10.87 -14.43 8.92
CA LYS A 83 10.58 -15.60 8.08
C LYS A 83 11.27 -15.51 6.72
N CYS A 84 11.22 -14.33 6.08
CA CYS A 84 11.90 -14.09 4.80
C CYS A 84 13.42 -14.26 4.93
N GLU A 85 14.05 -13.66 5.95
CA GLU A 85 15.49 -13.77 6.19
C GLU A 85 15.92 -15.20 6.46
N ARG A 86 15.14 -15.95 7.25
CA ARG A 86 15.42 -17.36 7.55
C ARG A 86 15.42 -18.22 6.28
N ILE A 87 14.40 -18.08 5.45
CA ILE A 87 14.29 -18.84 4.19
C ILE A 87 15.42 -18.43 3.24
N HIS A 88 15.68 -17.13 3.11
CA HIS A 88 16.74 -16.63 2.24
C HIS A 88 18.11 -17.20 2.61
N LYS A 89 18.49 -17.17 3.89
CA LYS A 89 19.75 -17.76 4.38
C LYS A 89 19.84 -19.26 4.14
N ALA A 90 18.74 -19.98 4.34
CA ALA A 90 18.72 -21.44 4.13
C ALA A 90 18.93 -21.83 2.65
N LEU A 91 18.58 -20.95 1.72
CA LEU A 91 18.73 -21.19 0.28
C LEU A 91 20.03 -20.64 -0.30
N GLN A 92 20.87 -19.96 0.50
CA GLN A 92 22.00 -19.19 0.00
C GLN A 92 23.29 -19.97 -0.28
N GLY A 93 23.37 -21.27 0.05
CA GLY A 93 24.45 -22.18 -0.37
C GLY A 93 25.87 -21.68 -0.13
#